data_AF-A0A7V2WW91-F1
#
_entry.id   AF-A0A7V2WW91-F1
#
_cell.length_a   1.000
_cell.length_b   1.000
_cell.length_c   1.000
_cell.angle_alpha   90.00
_cell.angle_beta   90.00
_cell.angle_gamma   90.00
#
_symmetry.space_group_name_H-M   'P 1'
#
loop_
_entity.id
_entity.type
_entity.pdbx_description
1 polymer ?
#
loop_
_entity_poly.entity_id
_entity_poly.type
_entity_poly.pdbx_seq_one_letter_code
_entity_poly.pdbx_strand_id
1 'polypeptide(L)'
;AVSTERGLVVPIVRDTNTLGHADIEKQIHDYAHRARNNQLELNELTGGTFSITNGGVFGSMLSTPIINPPQSAILGMHKIEDRPVAINGEVVIRPMMYLALSYDHRLIDGKTAVSFLVKIKELLEDPASLFLEL
;
A
#
# COMPACT_ATOMS: atom_id res chain seq x y z
N ALA A 1 2.87 2.08 6.55
CA ALA A 1 2.78 2.98 7.72
C ALA A 1 2.29 2.17 8.92
N VAL A 2 2.82 2.42 10.12
CA VAL A 2 2.49 1.67 11.34
C VAL A 2 1.92 2.63 12.38
N SER A 3 0.73 2.30 12.90
CA SER A 3 0.09 3.07 13.97
C SER A 3 0.65 2.65 15.34
N THR A 4 0.96 3.64 16.18
CA THR A 4 1.45 3.48 17.55
C THR A 4 0.68 4.44 18.47
N GLU A 5 0.77 4.25 19.79
CA GLU A 5 0.15 5.17 20.77
C GLU A 5 0.66 6.61 20.66
N ARG A 6 1.89 6.81 20.17
CA ARG A 6 2.52 8.12 20.01
C ARG A 6 2.27 8.76 18.64
N GLY A 7 1.47 8.12 17.79
CA GLY A 7 1.17 8.56 16.44
C GLY A 7 1.60 7.56 15.37
N LEU A 8 1.74 8.05 14.14
CA LEU A 8 2.05 7.24 12.97
C LEU A 8 3.54 7.28 12.66
N VAL A 9 4.16 6.12 12.48
CA VAL A 9 5.55 5.99 12.00
C VAL A 9 5.59 5.27 10.66
N VAL A 10 6.61 5.58 9.84
CA VAL A 10 6.74 5.03 8.48
C VAL A 10 8.13 4.40 8.34
N PRO A 11 8.33 3.17 8.84
CA PRO A 11 9.58 2.43 8.64
C PRO A 11 9.74 2.02 7.17
N ILE A 12 10.99 1.82 6.76
CA ILE A 12 11.37 1.53 5.38
C ILE A 12 11.79 0.07 5.27
N VAL A 13 11.03 -0.70 4.49
CA VAL A 13 11.49 -2.00 3.97
C VAL A 13 12.42 -1.71 2.79
N ARG A 14 13.70 -2.05 2.92
CA ARG A 14 14.73 -1.77 1.90
C ARG A 14 14.82 -2.93 0.91
N ASP A 15 15.25 -2.61 -0.31
CA ASP A 15 15.59 -3.58 -1.34
C ASP A 15 14.47 -4.61 -1.65
N THR A 16 13.21 -4.16 -1.60
CA THR A 16 12.01 -5.00 -1.77
C THR A 16 11.96 -5.74 -3.11
N ASN A 17 12.69 -5.28 -4.12
CA ASN A 17 12.84 -5.94 -5.41
C ASN A 17 13.69 -7.23 -5.35
N THR A 18 14.47 -7.43 -4.28
CA THR A 18 15.33 -8.61 -4.08
C THR A 18 14.78 -9.58 -3.03
N LEU A 19 13.80 -9.14 -2.25
CA LEU A 19 13.24 -9.91 -1.15
C LEU A 19 12.11 -10.82 -1.64
N GLY A 20 12.07 -12.04 -1.09
CA GLY A 20 10.89 -12.88 -1.20
C GLY A 20 9.74 -12.36 -0.34
N HIS A 21 8.50 -12.73 -0.67
CA HIS A 21 7.30 -12.35 0.08
C HIS A 21 7.41 -12.63 1.59
N ALA A 22 7.95 -13.81 1.95
CA ALA A 22 8.11 -14.19 3.35
C ALA A 22 9.09 -13.27 4.11
N ASP A 23 10.13 -12.77 3.44
CA ASP A 23 11.11 -11.90 4.09
C ASP A 23 10.59 -10.47 4.21
N ILE A 24 9.79 -10.00 3.24
CA ILE A 24 9.03 -8.76 3.37
C ILE A 24 8.10 -8.83 4.59
N GLU A 25 7.32 -9.89 4.73
CA GLU A 25 6.40 -10.06 5.86
C GLU A 25 7.12 -10.12 7.22
N LYS A 26 8.25 -10.86 7.31
CA LYS A 26 9.07 -10.87 8.52
C LYS A 26 9.55 -9.47 8.91
N GLN A 27 10.01 -8.68 7.95
CA GLN A 27 10.46 -7.30 8.20
C GLN A 27 9.30 -6.41 8.64
N ILE A 28 8.14 -6.49 7.97
CA ILE A 28 6.94 -5.73 8.37
C ILE A 28 6.54 -6.08 9.80
N HIS A 29 6.52 -7.36 10.15
CA HIS A 29 6.18 -7.82 11.49
C HIS A 29 7.18 -7.31 12.55
N ASP A 30 8.48 -7.41 12.28
CA ASP A 30 9.53 -6.88 13.15
C ASP A 30 9.38 -5.37 13.38
N TYR A 31 9.27 -4.60 12.29
CA TYR A 31 9.06 -3.16 12.38
C TYR A 31 7.78 -2.80 13.13
N ALA A 32 6.70 -3.55 12.94
CA ALA A 32 5.46 -3.31 13.66
C ALA A 32 5.61 -3.55 15.17
N HIS A 33 6.36 -4.59 15.57
CA HIS A 33 6.66 -4.87 16.97
C HIS A 33 7.57 -3.79 17.57
N ARG A 34 8.68 -3.45 16.90
CA ARG A 34 9.61 -2.41 17.37
C ARG A 34 9.00 -1.02 17.39
N ALA A 35 8.12 -0.69 16.44
CA ALA A 35 7.36 0.56 16.44
C ALA A 35 6.52 0.71 17.71
N ARG A 36 5.77 -0.33 18.10
CA ARG A 36 4.96 -0.32 19.33
C ARG A 36 5.82 -0.16 20.59
N ASN A 37 7.03 -0.71 20.58
CA ASN A 37 7.96 -0.64 21.71
C ASN A 37 8.88 0.59 21.68
N ASN A 38 8.73 1.51 20.72
CA ASN A 38 9.62 2.66 20.51
C ASN A 38 11.10 2.28 20.31
N GLN A 39 11.35 1.20 19.58
CA GLN A 39 12.67 0.62 19.31
C GLN A 39 13.10 0.76 17.84
N LEU A 40 12.48 1.69 17.10
CA LEU A 40 12.90 2.02 15.74
C LEU A 40 14.05 3.02 15.77
N GLU A 41 15.04 2.77 14.94
CA GLU A 41 16.19 3.64 14.74
C GLU A 41 15.91 4.67 13.62
N LEU A 42 16.62 5.80 13.63
CA LEU A 42 16.38 6.91 12.69
C LEU A 42 16.71 6.55 11.22
N ASN A 43 17.72 5.73 11.01
CA ASN A 43 18.09 5.16 9.71
C ASN A 43 16.97 4.30 9.09
N GLU A 44 16.09 3.71 9.91
CA GLU A 44 14.94 2.91 9.46
C GLU A 44 13.76 3.76 9.02
N LEU A 45 13.77 5.06 9.37
CA LEU A 45 12.73 6.03 9.03
C LEU A 45 13.13 6.96 7.87
N THR A 46 14.39 6.92 7.42
CA THR A 46 14.95 7.90 6.46
C THR A 46 15.24 7.30 5.07
N GLY A 47 14.75 7.97 4.02
CA GLY A 47 15.14 7.71 2.61
C GLY A 47 14.21 6.80 1.79
N GLY A 48 13.00 6.48 2.25
CA GLY A 48 12.06 5.63 1.51
C GLY A 48 11.60 6.29 0.20
N THR A 49 11.30 5.49 -0.82
CA THR A 49 10.96 5.96 -2.18
C THR A 49 9.46 6.01 -2.47
N PHE A 50 8.68 5.19 -1.77
CA PHE A 50 7.23 5.09 -1.91
C PHE A 50 6.62 4.73 -0.56
N SER A 51 5.39 5.18 -0.30
CA SER A 51 4.67 4.86 0.92
C SER A 51 3.41 4.07 0.63
N ILE A 52 3.15 3.06 1.46
CA ILE A 52 1.85 2.38 1.55
C ILE A 52 1.26 2.67 2.93
N THR A 53 0.03 3.13 2.95
CA THR A 53 -0.75 3.36 4.17
C THR A 53 -2.04 2.55 4.12
N ASN A 54 -2.41 1.91 5.23
CA ASN A 54 -3.62 1.10 5.32
C ASN A 54 -4.56 1.72 6.35
N GLY A 55 -5.51 2.53 5.87
CA GLY A 55 -6.59 3.10 6.69
C GLY A 55 -7.77 2.14 6.88
N GLY A 56 -7.78 1.01 6.15
CA GLY A 56 -8.80 -0.02 6.26
C GLY A 56 -8.88 -0.66 7.64
N VAL A 57 -7.78 -0.66 8.40
CA VAL A 57 -7.74 -1.11 9.80
C VAL A 57 -8.68 -0.31 10.71
N PHE A 58 -9.02 0.92 10.33
CA PHE A 58 -9.97 1.79 11.05
C PHE A 58 -11.35 1.85 10.38
N GLY A 59 -11.59 1.02 9.37
CA GLY A 59 -12.86 0.96 8.64
C GLY A 59 -13.05 2.06 7.60
N SER A 60 -11.99 2.77 7.19
CA SER A 60 -12.08 3.78 6.12
C SER A 60 -12.47 3.13 4.80
N MET A 61 -13.51 3.64 4.14
CA MET A 61 -13.96 3.17 2.82
C MET A 61 -13.07 3.72 1.69
N LEU A 62 -12.78 5.02 1.72
CA LEU A 62 -11.94 5.72 0.76
C LEU A 62 -11.43 7.02 1.41
N SER A 63 -10.21 7.42 1.11
CA SER A 63 -9.58 8.65 1.58
C SER A 63 -8.56 9.17 0.58
N THR A 64 -8.13 10.41 0.75
CA THR A 64 -7.05 11.04 -0.03
C THR A 64 -5.75 11.02 0.79
N PRO A 65 -4.87 10.03 0.61
CA PRO A 65 -3.65 9.95 1.40
C PRO A 65 -2.73 11.14 1.11
N ILE A 66 -2.01 11.62 2.13
CA ILE A 66 -1.05 12.73 1.98
C ILE A 66 0.32 12.14 1.68
N ILE A 67 0.99 12.66 0.65
CA ILE A 67 2.35 12.26 0.26
C ILE A 67 3.30 12.52 1.43
N ASN A 68 4.20 11.57 1.71
CA ASN A 68 5.25 11.71 2.72
C ASN A 68 6.54 12.27 2.05
N PRO A 69 6.83 13.57 2.16
CA PRO A 69 7.98 14.15 1.47
C PRO A 69 9.30 13.53 1.97
N PRO A 70 10.32 13.35 1.12
CA PRO A 70 10.45 13.87 -0.25
C PRO A 70 9.91 12.91 -1.34
N GLN A 71 9.04 11.95 -1.02
CA GLN A 71 8.50 11.01 -2.00
C GLN A 71 7.55 11.67 -2.99
N SER A 72 7.34 11.03 -4.14
CA SER A 72 6.48 11.54 -5.21
C SER A 72 5.05 10.98 -5.18
N ALA A 73 4.79 9.89 -4.45
CA ALA A 73 3.47 9.26 -4.40
C ALA A 73 3.26 8.41 -3.14
N ILE A 74 1.99 8.14 -2.83
CA ILE A 74 1.56 7.27 -1.73
C ILE A 74 0.32 6.45 -2.15
N LEU A 75 0.32 5.15 -1.84
CA LEU A 75 -0.82 4.26 -2.00
C LEU A 75 -1.60 4.15 -0.69
N GLY A 76 -2.90 4.43 -0.73
CA GLY A 76 -3.86 4.21 0.33
C GLY A 76 -4.68 2.94 0.11
N MET A 77 -4.54 1.99 1.03
CA MET A 77 -5.41 0.83 1.16
C MET A 77 -6.55 1.13 2.14
N HIS A 78 -7.73 0.56 1.86
CA HIS A 78 -8.97 0.82 2.58
C HIS A 78 -9.63 -0.48 3.03
N LYS A 79 -10.77 -0.36 3.71
CA LYS A 79 -11.50 -1.50 4.23
C LYS A 79 -11.91 -2.43 3.07
N ILE A 80 -11.73 -3.73 3.29
CA ILE A 80 -12.34 -4.76 2.45
C ILE A 80 -13.76 -4.97 2.94
N GLU A 81 -14.74 -4.82 2.05
CA GLU A 81 -16.15 -5.07 2.37
C GLU A 81 -16.88 -5.74 1.22
N ASP A 82 -17.88 -6.55 1.54
CA ASP A 82 -18.71 -7.23 0.56
C ASP A 82 -19.55 -6.23 -0.22
N ARG A 83 -19.42 -6.23 -1.54
CA ARG A 83 -20.16 -5.34 -2.44
C ARG A 83 -20.73 -6.11 -3.63
N PRO A 84 -21.97 -5.79 -4.07
CA PRO A 84 -22.50 -6.30 -5.30
C PRO A 84 -21.73 -5.69 -6.49
N VAL A 85 -21.20 -6.55 -7.36
CA VAL A 85 -20.49 -6.18 -8.58
C VAL A 85 -21.02 -6.97 -9.76
N ALA A 86 -20.93 -6.40 -10.96
CA ALA A 86 -21.29 -7.09 -12.19
C ALA A 86 -20.09 -7.89 -12.72
N ILE A 87 -20.24 -9.20 -12.86
CA ILE A 87 -19.26 -10.09 -13.49
C ILE A 87 -19.99 -10.92 -14.54
N ASN A 88 -19.54 -10.86 -15.80
CA ASN A 88 -20.14 -11.58 -16.92
C ASN A 88 -21.66 -11.35 -17.08
N GLY A 89 -22.14 -10.14 -16.75
CA GLY A 89 -23.55 -9.79 -16.85
C GLY A 89 -24.41 -10.17 -15.64
N GLU A 90 -23.84 -10.82 -14.63
CA GLU A 90 -24.55 -11.20 -13.39
C GLU A 90 -24.10 -10.34 -12.20
N VAL A 91 -25.02 -10.06 -11.28
CA VAL A 91 -24.71 -9.41 -10.01
C VAL A 91 -24.24 -10.46 -9.02
N VAL A 92 -22.99 -10.35 -8.60
CA VAL A 92 -22.37 -11.24 -7.62
C VAL A 92 -21.78 -10.42 -6.47
N ILE A 93 -21.79 -10.97 -5.27
CA ILE A 93 -21.13 -10.32 -4.12
C ILE A 93 -19.65 -10.69 -4.16
N ARG A 94 -18.78 -9.69 -3.97
CA ARG A 94 -17.33 -9.86 -3.85
C ARG A 94 -16.75 -9.02 -2.71
N PRO A 95 -15.68 -9.48 -2.05
CA PRO A 95 -14.91 -8.65 -1.14
C PRO A 95 -14.15 -7.59 -1.96
N MET A 96 -14.58 -6.34 -1.87
CA MET A 96 -14.03 -5.24 -2.64
C MET A 96 -13.28 -4.26 -1.73
N MET A 97 -12.23 -3.65 -2.27
CA MET A 97 -11.46 -2.58 -1.62
C MET A 97 -11.26 -1.44 -2.61
N TYR A 98 -11.40 -0.19 -2.14
CA TYR A 98 -10.94 0.96 -2.89
C TYR A 98 -9.44 1.19 -2.68
N LEU A 99 -8.73 1.51 -3.76
CA LEU A 99 -7.35 1.99 -3.71
C LEU A 99 -7.31 3.48 -4.07
N ALA A 100 -6.50 4.24 -3.35
CA ALA A 100 -6.24 5.65 -3.65
C ALA A 100 -4.76 5.86 -3.90
N LEU A 101 -4.42 6.54 -5.00
CA LEU A 101 -3.06 6.97 -5.29
C LEU A 101 -3.03 8.50 -5.29
N SER A 102 -2.34 9.08 -4.32
CA SER A 102 -1.96 10.49 -4.37
C SER A 102 -0.55 10.59 -4.95
N TYR A 103 -0.37 11.50 -5.90
CA TYR A 103 0.89 11.67 -6.61
C TYR A 103 1.18 13.16 -6.87
N ASP A 104 2.46 13.51 -6.91
CA ASP A 104 2.92 14.86 -7.22
C ASP A 104 2.80 15.10 -8.73
N HIS A 105 1.78 15.86 -9.12
CA HIS A 105 1.48 16.13 -10.53
C HIS A 105 2.55 16.98 -11.23
N ARG A 106 3.52 17.55 -10.49
CA ARG A 106 4.70 18.21 -11.06
C ARG A 106 5.69 17.22 -11.67
N LEU A 107 5.66 15.96 -11.20
CA LEU A 107 6.59 14.90 -11.59
C LEU A 107 5.90 13.76 -12.34
N ILE A 108 4.66 13.44 -11.98
CA ILE A 108 3.91 12.29 -12.49
C ILE A 108 2.67 12.80 -13.22
N ASP A 109 2.54 12.46 -14.50
CA ASP A 109 1.32 12.76 -15.26
C ASP A 109 0.17 11.79 -14.94
N GLY A 110 -1.05 12.17 -15.33
CA GLY A 110 -2.25 11.38 -15.05
C GLY A 110 -2.25 10.01 -15.72
N LYS A 111 -1.64 9.86 -16.92
CA LYS A 111 -1.57 8.56 -17.61
C LYS A 111 -0.71 7.59 -16.80
N THR A 112 0.46 8.03 -16.37
CA THR A 112 1.41 7.24 -15.60
C THR A 112 0.82 6.84 -14.25
N ALA A 113 0.19 7.77 -13.54
CA ALA A 113 -0.47 7.49 -12.26
C ALA A 113 -1.60 6.46 -12.40
N VAL A 114 -2.47 6.63 -13.40
CA VAL A 114 -3.59 5.71 -13.64
C VAL A 114 -3.08 4.33 -14.05
N SER A 115 -2.14 4.25 -14.99
CA SER A 115 -1.56 2.97 -15.42
C SER A 115 -0.87 2.23 -14.27
N PHE A 116 -0.16 2.94 -13.39
CA PHE A 116 0.45 2.36 -12.19
C PHE A 116 -0.59 1.75 -11.25
N LEU A 117 -1.67 2.49 -10.96
CA LEU A 117 -2.74 2.01 -10.09
C LEU A 117 -3.51 0.82 -10.71
N VAL A 118 -3.72 0.83 -12.03
CA VAL A 118 -4.31 -0.28 -12.77
C VAL A 118 -3.43 -1.54 -12.69
N LYS A 119 -2.11 -1.42 -12.90
CA LYS A 119 -1.22 -2.58 -12.78
C LYS A 119 -1.25 -3.15 -11.36
N ILE A 120 -1.26 -2.31 -10.31
CA ILE A 120 -1.44 -2.80 -8.93
C ILE A 120 -2.75 -3.56 -8.78
N LYS A 121 -3.86 -3.02 -9.28
CA LYS A 121 -5.16 -3.70 -9.24
C LYS A 121 -5.08 -5.09 -9.91
N GLU A 122 -4.55 -5.16 -11.12
CA GLU A 122 -4.45 -6.42 -11.88
C GLU A 122 -3.60 -7.45 -11.15
N LEU A 123 -2.44 -7.06 -10.61
CA LEU A 123 -1.57 -7.94 -9.84
C LEU A 123 -2.20 -8.44 -8.53
N LEU A 124 -3.09 -7.66 -7.92
CA LEU A 124 -3.83 -8.07 -6.72
C LEU A 124 -5.02 -8.98 -7.04
N GLU A 125 -5.72 -8.75 -8.16
CA GLU A 125 -6.85 -9.57 -8.61
C GLU A 125 -6.40 -10.92 -9.19
N ASP A 126 -5.21 -11.00 -9.77
CA ASP A 126 -4.55 -12.23 -10.22
C ASP A 126 -3.06 -12.30 -9.81
N PRO A 127 -2.76 -12.73 -8.57
CA PRO A 127 -1.39 -12.83 -8.09
C PRO A 127 -0.51 -13.84 -8.85
N ALA A 128 -1.10 -14.79 -9.60
CA ALA A 128 -0.32 -15.75 -10.39
C ALA A 128 0.49 -15.04 -11.50
N SER A 129 -0.01 -13.91 -11.99
CA SER A 129 0.67 -13.08 -12.99
C SER A 129 2.04 -12.57 -12.52
N LEU A 130 2.27 -12.37 -11.21
CA LEU A 130 3.59 -12.00 -10.66
C LEU A 130 4.65 -13.08 -10.90
N PHE A 131 4.26 -14.36 -10.96
CA PHE A 131 5.18 -15.47 -11.17
C PHE A 131 5.46 -15.76 -12.64
N LEU A 132 4.61 -15.26 -13.54
CA LEU A 132 4.68 -15.52 -14.98
C LEU A 132 5.48 -14.47 -15.77
N GLU A 133 6.00 -13.42 -15.10
CA GLU A 133 6.73 -12.29 -15.72
C GLU A 133 6.03 -11.72 -16.97
N LEU A 134 4.68 -11.66 -16.97
CA LEU A 134 3.86 -11.10 -18.05
C LEU A 134 3.63 -9.59 -17.94
#